data_AF-A0A941AVI0-F1
#
_entry.id   AF-A0A941AVI0-F1
#
_cell.length_a   1.000
_cell.length_b   1.000
_cell.length_c   1.000
_cell.angle_alpha   90.00
_cell.angle_beta   90.00
_cell.angle_gamma   90.00
#
_symmetry.space_group_name_H-M   'P 1'
#
loop_
_entity.id
_entity.type
_entity.pdbx_description
1 polymer ?
#
loop_
_entity_poly.entity_id
_entity_poly.type
_entity_poly.pdbx_seq_one_letter_code
_entity_poly.pdbx_strand_id
1 'polypeptide(L)'
;MRITRRNFVGGTLVLASLPFWARAVDSAPATAKQWLDLWLEAFNSPRASAYAEFVRAYLPALLRYVDDDLAVREASGGFVLLRSEETGPHEITAWVRDRNWDRFSKVLLTTRDGHIDDLSFSGAPTPADFKVRRLGERDALGELRSKLRAEAAGGRFSGAVLVAKNGTVLFREAYGARTATSALATKPDTRFCLGSMGKMFTAVAVLQLIQKGELHLTDTIKALLPKYPDTPLARQVTVEHLLTHSGGTGDFFGPEYDAHQAELRTPSDFIRRFGNREPAFAPGSRWGYSNFGFIVLGAIVEQVSGTTWDDYQKTHVFRIAGMTSTSPLASDGETAEPCTGAAGTGLKALPYYVGLPAGGGYSTLDDLHRFGTALREMRLLDAAHLDLLTRARIAAGNAQWSLGLRVAMRNGASWYGHGGSAPGVNADYAIFRSGYETIVLSNRGHPHAVNVADFIGARLPLPGS
;
A
#
# COMPACT_ATOMS: atom_id res chain seq x y z
N MET A 1 -1.71 -3.34 7.62
CA MET A 1 -0.72 -3.74 6.61
C MET A 1 0.61 -3.95 7.32
N ARG A 2 0.94 -5.21 7.65
CA ARG A 2 2.30 -5.57 8.07
C ARG A 2 3.09 -5.78 6.77
N ILE A 3 3.85 -4.78 6.35
CA ILE A 3 4.94 -5.01 5.40
C ILE A 3 6.05 -5.65 6.26
N THR A 4 6.22 -6.96 6.17
CA THR A 4 7.34 -7.66 6.82
C THR A 4 8.39 -7.98 5.77
N ARG A 5 9.64 -7.66 6.11
CA ARG A 5 10.87 -7.53 5.29
C ARG A 5 11.31 -8.75 4.45
N ARG A 6 10.63 -9.89 4.48
CA ARG A 6 11.23 -11.17 4.03
C ARG A 6 10.71 -11.64 2.68
N ASN A 7 11.57 -11.55 1.68
CA ASN A 7 12.04 -12.65 0.82
C ASN A 7 13.02 -12.08 -0.20
N PHE A 8 14.26 -12.58 -0.28
CA PHE A 8 15.17 -12.63 -1.46
C PHE A 8 16.57 -13.08 -1.00
N VAL A 9 17.20 -14.04 -1.69
CA VAL A 9 18.54 -14.60 -1.42
C VAL A 9 19.39 -14.52 -2.69
N GLY A 10 20.70 -14.30 -2.54
CA GLY A 10 21.72 -14.44 -3.58
C GLY A 10 22.81 -13.38 -3.45
N GLY A 11 23.95 -13.71 -2.84
CA GLY A 11 25.00 -12.76 -2.47
C GLY A 11 26.25 -12.77 -3.35
N THR A 12 27.13 -11.80 -3.11
CA THR A 12 28.60 -11.96 -3.14
C THR A 12 29.22 -10.85 -2.25
N LEU A 13 30.12 -11.22 -1.33
CA LEU A 13 30.83 -10.29 -0.44
C LEU A 13 31.99 -9.61 -1.17
N VAL A 14 32.17 -8.31 -0.94
CA VAL A 14 33.45 -7.61 -1.14
C VAL A 14 33.84 -6.96 0.19
N LEU A 15 34.99 -7.38 0.73
CA LEU A 15 35.62 -6.81 1.92
C LEU A 15 36.25 -5.45 1.56
N ALA A 16 35.82 -4.39 2.23
CA ALA A 16 36.48 -3.09 2.23
C ALA A 16 36.44 -2.49 3.64
N SER A 17 37.51 -1.76 3.97
CA SER A 17 37.90 -1.25 5.29
C SER A 17 36.85 -0.42 6.04
N LEU A 18 36.92 -0.49 7.38
CA LEU A 18 36.02 0.19 8.33
C LEU A 18 36.20 1.72 8.32
N PRO A 19 35.12 2.53 8.31
CA PRO A 19 35.20 3.99 8.37
C PRO A 19 35.27 4.56 9.79
N PHE A 20 35.79 5.80 9.83
CA PHE A 20 36.23 6.64 10.95
C PHE A 20 35.17 6.96 12.04
N TRP A 21 33.91 6.54 11.87
CA TRP A 21 32.82 6.75 12.85
C TRP A 21 32.65 5.62 13.86
N ALA A 22 33.35 4.50 13.66
CA ALA A 22 33.69 3.62 14.75
C ALA A 22 34.71 4.33 15.65
N ARG A 23 34.26 5.34 16.42
CA ARG A 23 34.76 5.42 17.79
C ARG A 23 34.59 4.01 18.32
N ALA A 24 35.70 3.38 18.71
CA ALA A 24 35.67 2.13 19.43
C ALA A 24 34.55 2.24 20.44
N VAL A 25 33.45 1.51 20.21
CA VAL A 25 32.57 1.21 21.32
C VAL A 25 33.45 0.27 22.12
N ASP A 26 34.08 0.78 23.18
CA ASP A 26 35.11 0.06 23.95
C ASP A 26 34.59 -1.32 24.46
N SER A 27 33.28 -1.55 24.38
CA SER A 27 32.62 -2.86 24.34
C SER A 27 31.32 -2.78 23.54
N ALA A 28 30.94 -3.84 22.81
CA ALA A 28 29.65 -3.90 22.12
C ALA A 28 28.48 -3.68 23.11
N PRO A 29 27.37 -3.01 22.71
CA PRO A 29 26.20 -2.84 23.57
C PRO A 29 25.75 -4.16 24.22
N ALA A 30 25.57 -4.15 25.53
CA ALA A 30 25.28 -5.34 26.33
C ALA A 30 23.78 -5.67 26.39
N THR A 31 22.91 -4.72 26.05
CA THR A 31 21.45 -4.86 26.17
C THR A 31 20.74 -4.48 24.87
N ALA A 32 19.55 -5.06 24.66
CA ALA A 32 18.68 -4.70 23.52
C ALA A 32 18.31 -3.20 23.53
N LYS A 33 18.17 -2.59 24.72
CA LYS A 33 17.92 -1.16 24.87
C LYS A 33 19.07 -0.29 24.35
N GLN A 34 20.32 -0.63 24.65
CA GLN A 34 21.47 0.12 24.13
C GLN A 34 21.60 -0.04 22.61
N TRP A 35 21.29 -1.22 22.07
CA TRP A 35 21.22 -1.43 20.61
C TRP A 35 20.13 -0.59 19.95
N LEU A 36 18.95 -0.49 20.57
CA LEU A 36 17.87 0.37 20.09
C LEU A 36 18.30 1.85 20.06
N ASP A 37 18.97 2.33 21.11
CA ASP A 37 19.43 3.71 21.20
C ASP A 37 20.48 4.02 20.13
N LEU A 38 21.46 3.13 19.94
CA LEU A 38 22.48 3.25 18.91
C LEU A 38 21.87 3.24 17.50
N TRP A 39 20.91 2.36 17.24
CA TRP A 39 20.18 2.36 15.98
C TRP A 39 19.40 3.66 15.78
N LEU A 40 18.67 4.14 16.79
CA LEU A 40 17.91 5.40 16.70
C LEU A 40 18.82 6.59 16.42
N GLU A 41 20.01 6.64 17.01
CA GLU A 41 21.01 7.67 16.73
C GLU A 41 21.49 7.59 15.28
N ALA A 42 21.89 6.41 14.81
CA ALA A 42 22.34 6.21 13.44
C ALA A 42 21.25 6.51 12.41
N PHE A 43 20.02 6.05 12.65
CA PHE A 43 18.87 6.28 11.79
C PHE A 43 18.49 7.76 11.77
N ASN A 44 18.49 8.45 12.90
CA ASN A 44 18.13 9.87 12.98
C ASN A 44 19.24 10.84 12.57
N SER A 45 20.46 10.33 12.33
CA SER A 45 21.58 11.14 11.88
C SER A 45 21.24 11.87 10.57
N PRO A 46 21.60 13.16 10.42
CA PRO A 46 21.43 13.86 9.15
C PRO A 46 22.32 13.28 8.04
N ARG A 47 23.41 12.59 8.40
CA ARG A 47 24.34 11.97 7.43
C ARG A 47 23.81 10.59 7.03
N ALA A 48 23.41 10.43 5.77
CA ALA A 48 23.01 9.13 5.22
C ALA A 48 24.11 8.05 5.38
N SER A 49 25.38 8.45 5.27
CA SER A 49 26.51 7.54 5.48
C SER A 49 26.55 6.95 6.88
N ALA A 50 26.15 7.69 7.93
CA ALA A 50 26.13 7.18 9.29
C ALA A 50 25.24 5.93 9.44
N TYR A 51 24.07 5.96 8.81
CA TYR A 51 23.16 4.82 8.83
C TYR A 51 23.70 3.65 8.00
N ALA A 52 24.25 3.94 6.82
CA ALA A 52 24.86 2.91 5.98
C ALA A 52 26.06 2.22 6.67
N GLU A 53 26.87 2.97 7.40
CA GLU A 53 27.98 2.48 8.22
C GLU A 53 27.48 1.61 9.37
N PHE A 54 26.44 2.05 10.09
CA PHE A 54 25.79 1.25 11.14
C PHE A 54 25.27 -0.09 10.60
N VAL A 55 24.53 -0.07 9.48
CA VAL A 55 23.99 -1.30 8.88
C VAL A 55 25.14 -2.22 8.42
N ARG A 56 26.19 -1.67 7.83
CA ARG A 56 27.37 -2.46 7.41
C ARG A 56 28.04 -3.15 8.59
N ALA A 57 28.19 -2.45 9.71
CA ALA A 57 28.89 -2.95 10.88
C ALA A 57 28.07 -3.98 11.66
N TYR A 58 26.75 -3.78 11.79
CA TYR A 58 25.94 -4.52 12.76
C TYR A 58 24.78 -5.32 12.15
N LEU A 59 24.41 -5.06 10.90
CA LEU A 59 23.26 -5.66 10.22
C LEU A 59 23.55 -5.92 8.72
N PRO A 60 24.65 -6.60 8.34
CA PRO A 60 25.08 -6.69 6.94
C PRO A 60 24.03 -7.33 6.01
N ALA A 61 23.16 -8.20 6.53
CA ALA A 61 22.05 -8.78 5.79
C ALA A 61 21.04 -7.73 5.28
N LEU A 62 21.01 -6.54 5.89
CA LEU A 62 20.12 -5.44 5.54
C LEU A 62 20.76 -4.37 4.64
N LEU A 63 22.01 -4.54 4.21
CA LEU A 63 22.72 -3.57 3.36
C LEU A 63 21.95 -3.20 2.09
N ARG A 64 21.25 -4.16 1.48
CA ARG A 64 20.44 -3.94 0.27
C ARG A 64 19.20 -3.06 0.48
N TYR A 65 18.80 -2.84 1.74
CA TYR A 65 17.61 -2.05 2.11
C TYR A 65 17.96 -0.68 2.69
N VAL A 66 19.25 -0.30 2.71
CA VAL A 66 19.69 0.99 3.27
C VAL A 66 18.98 2.16 2.58
N ASP A 67 18.88 2.13 1.24
CA ASP A 67 18.20 3.19 0.48
C ASP A 67 16.70 3.28 0.82
N ASP A 68 16.03 2.14 1.04
CA ASP A 68 14.61 2.10 1.43
C ASP A 68 14.41 2.63 2.86
N ASP A 69 15.28 2.23 3.79
CA ASP A 69 15.26 2.72 5.17
C ASP A 69 15.54 4.24 5.24
N LEU A 70 16.48 4.73 4.41
CA LEU A 70 16.75 6.17 4.27
C LEU A 70 15.57 6.91 3.63
N ALA A 71 14.84 6.29 2.71
CA ALA A 71 13.60 6.85 2.16
C ALA A 71 12.52 6.94 3.25
N VAL A 72 12.41 5.95 4.15
CA VAL A 72 11.51 6.04 5.31
C VAL A 72 11.96 7.13 6.28
N ARG A 73 13.26 7.26 6.54
CA ARG A 73 13.81 8.36 7.35
C ARG A 73 13.45 9.71 6.75
N GLU A 74 13.63 9.87 5.44
CA GLU A 74 13.26 11.09 4.72
C GLU A 74 11.75 11.37 4.85
N ALA A 75 10.91 10.36 4.60
CA ALA A 75 9.47 10.48 4.71
C ALA A 75 9.02 10.83 6.13
N SER A 76 9.67 10.29 7.17
CA SER A 76 9.31 10.52 8.59
C SER A 76 9.99 11.75 9.21
N GLY A 77 11.06 12.26 8.60
CA GLY A 77 12.01 13.17 9.23
C GLY A 77 12.90 12.51 10.30
N GLY A 78 12.86 11.18 10.40
CA GLY A 78 13.35 10.43 11.55
C GLY A 78 12.27 10.21 12.60
N PHE A 79 12.68 9.57 13.70
CA PHE A 79 11.81 9.11 14.76
C PHE A 79 12.09 9.80 16.10
N VAL A 80 11.03 9.98 16.88
CA VAL A 80 11.05 10.31 18.30
C VAL A 80 10.62 9.06 19.07
N LEU A 81 11.47 8.57 19.97
CA LEU A 81 11.11 7.47 20.86
C LEU A 81 10.07 7.95 21.87
N LEU A 82 8.92 7.26 21.93
CA LEU A 82 7.87 7.54 22.90
C LEU A 82 8.02 6.64 24.12
N ARG A 83 8.19 5.34 23.88
CA ARG A 83 8.44 4.32 24.90
C ARG A 83 9.07 3.09 24.28
N SER A 84 9.71 2.28 25.10
CA SER A 84 10.20 0.95 24.74
C SER A 84 9.96 -0.03 25.86
N GLU A 85 9.83 -1.30 25.51
CA GLU A 85 9.58 -2.40 26.42
C GLU A 85 10.43 -3.60 25.98
N GLU A 86 11.14 -4.23 26.91
CA GLU A 86 11.79 -5.51 26.68
C GLU A 86 10.71 -6.59 26.65
N THR A 87 10.44 -7.12 25.45
CA THR A 87 9.39 -8.11 25.22
C THR A 87 9.90 -9.55 25.28
N GLY A 88 11.20 -9.74 25.55
CA GLY A 88 11.85 -11.00 25.85
C GLY A 88 13.34 -10.81 26.19
N PRO A 89 14.07 -11.88 26.59
CA PRO A 89 15.46 -11.79 27.04
C PRO A 89 16.44 -11.15 26.02
N HIS A 90 16.06 -11.16 24.75
CA HIS A 90 16.83 -10.62 23.64
C HIS A 90 15.94 -9.87 22.64
N GLU A 91 14.82 -9.31 23.10
CA GLU A 91 13.86 -8.64 22.24
C GLU A 91 13.40 -7.34 22.88
N ILE A 92 13.45 -6.25 22.13
CA ILE A 92 12.90 -4.97 22.52
C ILE A 92 11.92 -4.46 21.46
N THR A 93 10.76 -4.03 21.95
CA THR A 93 9.79 -3.29 21.15
C THR A 93 9.89 -1.81 21.51
N ALA A 94 9.95 -0.93 20.52
CA ALA A 94 9.83 0.51 20.70
C ALA A 94 8.65 1.10 19.93
N TRP A 95 7.99 2.08 20.52
CA TRP A 95 6.97 2.88 19.85
C TRP A 95 7.55 4.25 19.58
N VAL A 96 7.50 4.64 18.32
CA VAL A 96 8.08 5.88 17.82
C VAL A 96 7.03 6.72 17.13
N ARG A 97 7.22 8.05 17.17
CA ARG A 97 6.49 9.01 16.34
C ARG A 97 7.40 9.55 15.26
N ASP A 98 6.87 9.73 14.06
CA ASP A 98 7.54 10.49 13.01
C ASP A 98 7.83 11.93 13.50
N ARG A 99 8.95 12.52 13.08
CA ARG A 99 9.28 13.92 13.40
C ARG A 99 8.50 14.89 12.52
N ASN A 100 8.23 14.50 11.28
CA ASN A 100 7.59 15.35 10.28
C ASN A 100 6.09 15.09 10.13
N TRP A 101 5.56 13.98 10.67
CA TRP A 101 4.16 13.60 10.47
C TRP A 101 3.52 13.11 11.77
N ASP A 102 2.18 13.13 11.80
CA ASP A 102 1.37 12.65 12.92
C ASP A 102 1.20 11.12 12.91
N ARG A 103 2.28 10.41 12.58
CA ARG A 103 2.30 8.95 12.37
C ARG A 103 3.10 8.26 13.47
N PHE A 104 2.65 7.05 13.80
CA PHE A 104 3.25 6.19 14.80
C PHE A 104 3.72 4.88 14.16
N SER A 105 4.86 4.39 14.63
CA SER A 105 5.42 3.12 14.20
C SER A 105 5.87 2.30 15.40
N LYS A 106 5.83 0.97 15.26
CA LYS A 106 6.47 0.03 16.16
C LYS A 106 7.79 -0.42 15.53
N VAL A 107 8.87 -0.28 16.26
CA VAL A 107 10.19 -0.86 15.96
C VAL A 107 10.33 -2.13 16.79
N LEU A 108 10.76 -3.21 16.15
CA LEU A 108 11.12 -4.47 16.78
C LEU A 108 12.59 -4.72 16.52
N LEU A 109 13.37 -4.90 17.59
CA LEU A 109 14.78 -5.24 17.53
C LEU A 109 15.00 -6.50 18.35
N THR A 110 15.67 -7.47 17.75
CA THR A 110 16.08 -8.72 18.42
C THR A 110 17.59 -8.81 18.41
N THR A 111 18.15 -9.40 19.46
CA THR A 111 19.59 -9.61 19.60
C THR A 111 19.92 -11.10 19.71
N ARG A 112 21.12 -11.50 19.31
CA ARG A 112 21.66 -12.84 19.58
C ARG A 112 23.18 -12.72 19.71
N ASP A 113 23.75 -13.37 20.72
CA ASP A 113 25.20 -13.43 20.97
C ASP A 113 25.90 -12.06 20.96
N GLY A 114 25.25 -11.05 21.55
CA GLY A 114 25.80 -9.68 21.62
C GLY A 114 25.68 -8.85 20.34
N HIS A 115 24.94 -9.33 19.33
CA HIS A 115 24.69 -8.62 18.07
C HIS A 115 23.19 -8.44 17.80
N ILE A 116 22.83 -7.56 16.86
CA ILE A 116 21.44 -7.45 16.37
C ILE A 116 21.17 -8.62 15.40
N ASP A 117 20.15 -9.43 15.70
CA ASP A 117 19.70 -10.55 14.85
C ASP A 117 18.70 -10.06 13.79
N ASP A 118 17.73 -9.24 14.20
CA ASP A 118 16.74 -8.65 13.31
C ASP A 118 16.33 -7.26 13.79
N LEU A 119 15.99 -6.41 12.83
CA LEU A 119 15.48 -5.07 13.03
C LEU A 119 14.36 -4.86 12.03
N SER A 120 13.18 -4.44 12.49
CA SER A 120 12.09 -4.06 11.62
C SER A 120 11.27 -2.92 12.23
N PHE A 121 10.59 -2.16 11.39
CA PHE A 121 9.61 -1.19 11.85
C PHE A 121 8.38 -1.19 10.96
N SER A 122 7.21 -0.99 11.57
CA SER A 122 5.90 -1.06 10.91
C SER A 122 4.95 -0.04 11.51
N GLY A 123 3.94 0.39 10.75
CA GLY A 123 2.95 1.34 11.25
C GLY A 123 2.21 0.82 12.48
N ALA A 124 2.00 1.68 13.46
CA ALA A 124 1.26 1.40 14.69
C ALA A 124 -0.03 2.25 14.74
N PRO A 125 -1.07 1.80 15.47
CA PRO A 125 -2.21 2.63 15.77
C PRO A 125 -1.81 3.90 16.51
N THR A 126 -2.53 4.99 16.26
CA THR A 126 -2.39 6.24 17.00
C THR A 126 -2.68 6.02 18.49
N PRO A 127 -1.80 6.46 19.42
CA PRO A 127 -2.06 6.42 20.86
C PRO A 127 -3.35 7.17 21.24
N ALA A 128 -4.09 6.67 22.23
CA ALA A 128 -5.39 7.24 22.62
C ALA A 128 -5.29 8.68 23.17
N ASP A 129 -4.15 9.01 23.76
CA ASP A 129 -3.77 10.32 24.30
C ASP A 129 -3.23 11.28 23.23
N PHE A 130 -2.88 10.79 22.05
CA PHE A 130 -2.47 11.63 20.94
C PHE A 130 -3.68 12.16 20.17
N LYS A 131 -3.91 13.47 20.26
CA LYS A 131 -4.99 14.16 19.54
C LYS A 131 -4.44 15.31 18.73
N VAL A 132 -4.63 15.24 17.42
CA VAL A 132 -4.40 16.37 16.52
C VAL A 132 -5.61 17.29 16.62
N ARG A 133 -5.37 18.60 16.77
CA ARG A 133 -6.43 19.61 16.74
C ARG A 133 -7.10 19.61 15.37
N ARG A 134 -8.43 19.49 15.36
CA ARG A 134 -9.24 19.72 14.15
C ARG A 134 -9.39 21.20 13.86
N LEU A 135 -9.51 21.52 12.59
CA LEU A 135 -9.56 22.87 12.03
C LEU A 135 -10.81 23.00 11.15
N GLY A 136 -11.20 24.25 10.87
CA GLY A 136 -12.15 24.51 9.79
C GLY A 136 -11.59 24.05 8.45
N GLU A 137 -12.46 23.73 7.49
CA GLU A 137 -12.06 23.20 6.18
C GLU A 137 -10.99 24.06 5.49
N ARG A 138 -11.19 25.38 5.46
CA ARG A 138 -10.26 26.34 4.87
C ARG A 138 -8.87 26.26 5.51
N ASP A 139 -8.80 26.21 6.83
CA ASP A 139 -7.55 26.20 7.58
C ASP A 139 -6.84 24.84 7.45
N ALA A 140 -7.59 23.74 7.51
CA ALA A 140 -7.06 22.39 7.28
C ALA A 140 -6.42 22.24 5.89
N LEU A 141 -7.09 22.75 4.85
CA LEU A 141 -6.57 22.73 3.48
C LEU A 141 -5.40 23.71 3.30
N GLY A 142 -5.41 24.84 4.01
CA GLY A 142 -4.27 25.77 4.08
C GLY A 142 -3.02 25.13 4.68
N GLU A 143 -3.17 24.43 5.80
CA GLU A 143 -2.07 23.66 6.42
C GLU A 143 -1.58 22.54 5.51
N LEU A 144 -2.48 21.80 4.87
CA LEU A 144 -2.13 20.76 3.90
C LEU A 144 -1.29 21.33 2.76
N ARG A 145 -1.72 22.45 2.17
CA ARG A 145 -0.97 23.14 1.10
C ARG A 145 0.43 23.52 1.56
N SER A 146 0.55 24.15 2.73
CA SER A 146 1.84 24.58 3.28
C SER A 146 2.77 23.39 3.53
N LYS A 147 2.22 22.31 4.11
CA LYS A 147 2.92 21.06 4.35
C LYS A 147 3.43 20.43 3.05
N LEU A 148 2.58 20.26 2.05
CA LEU A 148 2.95 19.67 0.76
C LEU A 148 4.01 20.50 0.02
N ARG A 149 3.90 21.84 0.05
CA ARG A 149 4.93 22.73 -0.50
C ARG A 149 6.30 22.51 0.17
N ALA A 150 6.32 22.44 1.50
CA ALA A 150 7.56 22.23 2.25
C ALA A 150 8.18 20.84 1.99
N GLU A 151 7.36 19.79 1.90
CA GLU A 151 7.85 18.45 1.59
C GLU A 151 8.35 18.34 0.14
N ALA A 152 7.64 18.94 -0.82
CA ALA A 152 8.04 18.96 -2.21
C ALA A 152 9.31 19.78 -2.46
N ALA A 153 9.43 20.97 -1.84
CA ALA A 153 10.64 21.79 -1.91
C ALA A 153 11.87 21.06 -1.33
N GLY A 154 11.65 20.17 -0.36
CA GLY A 154 12.69 19.31 0.20
C GLY A 154 12.94 18.02 -0.59
N GLY A 155 12.25 17.78 -1.71
CA GLY A 155 12.34 16.54 -2.49
C GLY A 155 11.67 15.30 -1.84
N ARG A 156 10.96 15.49 -0.72
CA ARG A 156 10.42 14.41 0.13
C ARG A 156 8.98 14.02 -0.22
N PHE A 157 8.33 14.75 -1.12
CA PHE A 157 7.03 14.38 -1.67
C PHE A 157 6.97 14.68 -3.16
N SER A 158 6.51 13.69 -3.93
CA SER A 158 6.06 13.86 -5.31
C SER A 158 4.77 13.08 -5.52
N GLY A 159 3.74 13.77 -6.01
CA GLY A 159 2.40 13.22 -6.03
C GLY A 159 1.31 14.24 -6.28
N ALA A 160 0.07 13.76 -6.29
CA ALA A 160 -1.13 14.55 -6.48
C ALA A 160 -2.15 14.23 -5.38
N VAL A 161 -2.92 15.23 -4.97
CA VAL A 161 -3.87 15.15 -3.86
C VAL A 161 -5.20 15.78 -4.25
N LEU A 162 -6.30 15.07 -3.98
CA LEU A 162 -7.66 15.58 -4.07
C LEU A 162 -8.39 15.42 -2.73
N VAL A 163 -9.08 16.47 -2.31
CA VAL A 163 -10.05 16.44 -1.20
C VAL A 163 -11.37 16.96 -1.73
N ALA A 164 -12.44 16.20 -1.55
CA ALA A 164 -13.79 16.60 -1.90
C ALA A 164 -14.74 16.40 -0.71
N LYS A 165 -15.87 17.09 -0.74
CA LYS A 165 -16.99 16.89 0.18
C LYS A 165 -18.30 16.88 -0.58
N ASN A 166 -19.08 15.82 -0.41
CA ASN A 166 -20.38 15.65 -1.07
C ASN A 166 -20.30 15.86 -2.60
N GLY A 167 -19.24 15.37 -3.23
CA GLY A 167 -19.00 15.51 -4.67
C GLY A 167 -18.38 16.85 -5.11
N THR A 168 -18.31 17.86 -4.24
CA THR A 168 -17.62 19.12 -4.56
C THR A 168 -16.13 19.02 -4.22
N VAL A 169 -15.27 19.25 -5.21
CA VAL A 169 -13.82 19.30 -5.03
C VAL A 169 -13.43 20.56 -4.26
N LEU A 170 -12.77 20.37 -3.12
CA LEU A 170 -12.28 21.45 -2.24
C LEU A 170 -10.78 21.70 -2.41
N PHE A 171 -10.03 20.66 -2.79
CA PHE A 171 -8.59 20.70 -3.00
C PHE A 171 -8.23 19.76 -4.16
N ARG A 172 -7.40 20.23 -5.09
CA ARG A 172 -6.88 19.45 -6.22
C ARG A 172 -5.55 20.04 -6.66
N GLU A 173 -4.46 19.51 -6.12
CA GLU A 173 -3.12 20.04 -6.34
C GLU A 173 -2.11 18.91 -6.53
N ALA A 174 -1.00 19.23 -7.19
CA ALA A 174 0.09 18.31 -7.46
C ALA A 174 1.44 18.96 -7.17
N TYR A 175 2.40 18.12 -6.82
CA TYR A 175 3.68 18.54 -6.26
C TYR A 175 4.80 17.59 -6.71
N GLY A 176 6.02 18.11 -6.75
CA GLY A 176 7.22 17.34 -7.08
C GLY A 176 7.37 17.03 -8.57
N ALA A 177 8.25 16.07 -8.87
CA ALA A 177 8.60 15.65 -10.23
C ALA A 177 7.97 14.30 -10.58
N ARG A 178 7.49 14.18 -11.82
CA ARG A 178 6.88 12.95 -12.35
C ARG A 178 7.92 11.86 -12.65
N THR A 179 9.20 12.21 -12.79
CA THR A 179 10.30 11.28 -13.13
C THR A 179 11.40 11.36 -12.08
N ALA A 180 12.28 10.36 -12.06
CA ALA A 180 13.44 10.36 -11.15
C ALA A 180 14.54 11.36 -11.56
N THR A 181 14.68 11.62 -12.86
CA THR A 181 15.88 12.26 -13.45
C THR A 181 15.60 13.59 -14.15
N SER A 182 14.34 13.93 -14.43
CA SER A 182 13.99 15.15 -15.16
C SER A 182 13.15 16.11 -14.33
N ALA A 183 13.26 17.41 -14.62
CA ALA A 183 12.49 18.48 -13.95
C ALA A 183 11.01 18.51 -14.42
N LEU A 184 10.52 17.40 -14.96
CA LEU A 184 9.15 17.31 -15.46
C LEU A 184 8.19 17.31 -14.28
N ALA A 185 7.58 18.46 -14.02
CA ALA A 185 6.65 18.64 -12.91
C ALA A 185 5.46 17.67 -12.99
N THR A 186 5.05 17.20 -11.81
CA THR A 186 3.77 16.54 -11.60
C THR A 186 2.64 17.55 -11.77
N LYS A 187 1.56 17.13 -12.42
CA LYS A 187 0.33 17.90 -12.59
C LYS A 187 -0.86 17.14 -11.99
N PRO A 188 -1.98 17.80 -11.68
CA PRO A 188 -3.15 17.10 -11.14
C PRO A 188 -3.76 16.03 -12.05
N ASP A 189 -3.53 16.12 -13.35
CA ASP A 189 -3.93 15.14 -14.38
C ASP A 189 -2.85 14.08 -14.66
N THR A 190 -1.71 14.12 -13.96
CA THR A 190 -0.68 13.08 -14.06
C THR A 190 -1.23 11.74 -13.63
N ARG A 191 -0.91 10.69 -14.41
CA ARG A 191 -1.32 9.33 -14.12
C ARG A 191 -0.33 8.69 -13.15
N PHE A 192 -0.83 8.00 -12.14
CA PHE A 192 0.00 7.28 -11.17
C PHE A 192 -0.37 5.81 -11.11
N CYS A 193 0.63 4.97 -10.85
CA CYS A 193 0.38 3.56 -10.57
C CYS A 193 -0.50 3.44 -9.32
N LEU A 194 -1.56 2.65 -9.38
CA LEU A 194 -2.52 2.50 -8.29
C LEU A 194 -2.08 1.45 -7.26
N GLY A 195 -1.09 0.62 -7.58
CA GLY A 195 -0.77 -0.56 -6.79
C GLY A 195 -2.05 -1.36 -6.46
N SER A 196 -2.19 -1.83 -5.23
CA SER A 196 -3.35 -2.62 -4.81
C SER A 196 -4.72 -1.90 -4.84
N MET A 197 -4.81 -0.59 -5.09
CA MET A 197 -6.12 0.07 -5.23
C MET A 197 -6.94 -0.47 -6.40
N GLY A 198 -6.32 -1.04 -7.44
CA GLY A 198 -7.04 -1.66 -8.55
C GLY A 198 -8.01 -2.78 -8.14
N LYS A 199 -7.81 -3.39 -6.96
CA LYS A 199 -8.73 -4.39 -6.38
C LYS A 199 -10.16 -3.89 -6.20
N MET A 200 -10.33 -2.57 -6.02
CA MET A 200 -11.67 -1.96 -5.94
C MET A 200 -12.46 -2.17 -7.23
N PHE A 201 -11.79 -2.06 -8.39
CA PHE A 201 -12.42 -2.30 -9.68
C PHE A 201 -12.75 -3.78 -9.88
N THR A 202 -11.90 -4.68 -9.37
CA THR A 202 -12.18 -6.13 -9.35
C THR A 202 -13.39 -6.49 -8.51
N ALA A 203 -13.50 -5.91 -7.31
CA ALA A 203 -14.66 -6.12 -6.46
C ALA A 203 -15.96 -5.65 -7.14
N VAL A 204 -15.95 -4.47 -7.77
CA VAL A 204 -17.10 -3.96 -8.53
C VAL A 204 -17.46 -4.90 -9.68
N ALA A 205 -16.49 -5.35 -10.48
CA ALA A 205 -16.74 -6.25 -11.60
C ALA A 205 -17.38 -7.58 -11.15
N VAL A 206 -16.86 -8.18 -10.07
CA VAL A 206 -17.42 -9.43 -9.52
C VAL A 206 -18.84 -9.21 -8.98
N LEU A 207 -19.08 -8.09 -8.28
CA LEU A 207 -20.41 -7.77 -7.77
C LEU A 207 -21.41 -7.42 -8.88
N GLN A 208 -20.97 -6.87 -10.02
CA GLN A 208 -21.82 -6.66 -11.19
C GLN A 208 -22.33 -8.00 -11.75
N LEU A 209 -21.49 -9.04 -11.77
CA LEU A 209 -21.90 -10.38 -12.20
C LEU A 209 -22.85 -11.04 -11.18
N ILE A 210 -22.60 -10.83 -9.88
CA ILE A 210 -23.51 -11.30 -8.81
C ILE A 210 -24.88 -10.60 -8.93
N GLN A 211 -24.89 -9.29 -9.18
CA GLN A 211 -26.12 -8.52 -9.36
C GLN A 211 -26.95 -9.02 -10.54
N LYS A 212 -26.31 -9.53 -11.59
CA LYS A 212 -26.99 -10.15 -12.74
C LYS A 212 -27.42 -11.60 -12.49
N GLY A 213 -27.06 -12.19 -11.36
CA GLY A 213 -27.31 -13.60 -11.06
C GLY A 213 -26.43 -14.57 -11.87
N GLU A 214 -25.33 -14.09 -12.44
CA GLU A 214 -24.43 -14.92 -13.28
C GLU A 214 -23.43 -15.73 -12.45
N LEU A 215 -23.18 -15.32 -11.19
CA LEU A 215 -22.41 -16.08 -10.20
C LEU A 215 -22.85 -15.70 -8.78
N HIS A 216 -22.47 -16.52 -7.80
CA HIS A 216 -22.78 -16.32 -6.38
C HIS A 216 -21.52 -16.27 -5.52
N LEU A 217 -21.64 -15.61 -4.36
CA LEU A 217 -20.56 -15.54 -3.35
C LEU A 217 -20.09 -16.92 -2.86
N THR A 218 -20.98 -17.90 -2.88
CA THR A 218 -20.73 -19.28 -2.43
C THR A 218 -20.16 -20.18 -3.51
N ASP A 219 -20.11 -19.74 -4.76
CA ASP A 219 -19.58 -20.54 -5.85
C ASP A 219 -18.08 -20.75 -5.67
N THR A 220 -17.62 -21.97 -5.95
CA THR A 220 -16.22 -22.35 -5.79
C THR A 220 -15.42 -22.04 -7.05
N ILE A 221 -14.10 -21.92 -6.90
CA ILE A 221 -13.20 -21.74 -8.04
C ILE A 221 -13.41 -22.84 -9.07
N LYS A 222 -13.53 -24.10 -8.65
CA LYS A 222 -13.69 -25.23 -9.57
C LYS A 222 -15.02 -25.20 -10.33
N ALA A 223 -16.10 -24.75 -9.68
CA ALA A 223 -17.40 -24.62 -10.32
C ALA A 223 -17.37 -23.55 -11.43
N LEU A 224 -16.74 -22.40 -11.17
CA LEU A 224 -16.69 -21.28 -12.11
C LEU A 224 -15.57 -21.41 -13.15
N LEU A 225 -14.47 -22.10 -12.84
CA LEU A 225 -13.31 -22.31 -13.72
C LEU A 225 -13.06 -23.81 -13.93
N PRO A 226 -13.79 -24.50 -14.82
CA PRO A 226 -13.65 -25.94 -15.02
C PRO A 226 -12.23 -26.38 -15.41
N LYS A 227 -11.50 -25.53 -16.14
CA LYS A 227 -10.11 -25.74 -16.57
C LYS A 227 -9.06 -25.47 -15.49
N TYR A 228 -9.46 -24.97 -14.33
CA TYR A 228 -8.54 -24.76 -13.20
C TYR A 228 -8.04 -26.13 -12.68
N PRO A 229 -6.75 -26.25 -12.28
CA PRO A 229 -6.21 -27.48 -11.68
C PRO A 229 -7.10 -28.03 -10.56
N ASP A 230 -7.37 -29.34 -10.57
CA ASP A 230 -8.30 -29.93 -9.61
C ASP A 230 -7.67 -30.14 -8.22
N THR A 231 -7.50 -29.05 -7.48
CA THR A 231 -6.89 -29.02 -6.14
C THR A 231 -7.94 -28.86 -5.03
N PRO A 232 -7.63 -29.22 -3.78
CA PRO A 232 -8.47 -28.89 -2.62
C PRO A 232 -8.77 -27.39 -2.52
N LEU A 233 -7.80 -26.53 -2.87
CA LEU A 233 -8.01 -25.08 -2.97
C LEU A 233 -9.15 -24.77 -3.95
N ALA A 234 -9.12 -25.32 -5.16
CA ALA A 234 -10.12 -25.03 -6.18
C ALA A 234 -11.53 -25.50 -5.78
N ARG A 235 -11.62 -26.64 -5.09
CA ARG A 235 -12.89 -27.25 -4.66
C ARG A 235 -13.54 -26.57 -3.44
N GLN A 236 -12.75 -25.89 -2.59
CA GLN A 236 -13.23 -25.36 -1.30
C GLN A 236 -13.29 -23.82 -1.24
N VAL A 237 -12.42 -23.13 -1.97
CA VAL A 237 -12.37 -21.66 -1.93
C VAL A 237 -13.50 -21.09 -2.77
N THR A 238 -14.28 -20.19 -2.15
CA THR A 238 -15.43 -19.52 -2.77
C THR A 238 -15.08 -18.11 -3.25
N VAL A 239 -15.95 -17.50 -4.05
CA VAL A 239 -15.84 -16.09 -4.45
C VAL A 239 -15.76 -15.15 -3.24
N GLU A 240 -16.56 -15.40 -2.19
CA GLU A 240 -16.46 -14.63 -0.94
C GLU A 240 -15.10 -14.78 -0.27
N HIS A 241 -14.55 -16.00 -0.22
CA HIS A 241 -13.22 -16.24 0.36
C HIS A 241 -12.12 -15.48 -0.38
N LEU A 242 -12.24 -15.32 -1.70
CA LEU A 242 -11.30 -14.54 -2.51
C LEU A 242 -11.41 -13.03 -2.23
N LEU A 243 -12.62 -12.48 -2.27
CA LEU A 243 -12.89 -11.06 -2.04
C LEU A 243 -12.52 -10.60 -0.62
N THR A 244 -12.67 -11.48 0.37
CA THR A 244 -12.40 -11.21 1.79
C THR A 244 -10.97 -11.55 2.23
N HIS A 245 -10.13 -12.06 1.33
CA HIS A 245 -8.80 -12.59 1.67
C HIS A 245 -8.82 -13.68 2.75
N SER A 246 -9.81 -14.57 2.72
CA SER A 246 -9.93 -15.68 3.67
C SER A 246 -9.76 -17.06 3.02
N GLY A 247 -9.44 -17.11 1.71
CA GLY A 247 -9.30 -18.39 0.99
C GLY A 247 -7.98 -19.14 1.16
N GLY A 248 -6.98 -18.58 1.84
CA GLY A 248 -5.66 -19.22 1.92
C GLY A 248 -4.91 -19.33 0.58
N THR A 249 -5.29 -18.52 -0.42
CA THR A 249 -4.76 -18.60 -1.80
C THR A 249 -3.34 -18.05 -1.97
N GLY A 250 -2.87 -17.25 -1.01
CA GLY A 250 -1.50 -16.77 -0.93
C GLY A 250 -1.11 -15.74 -1.99
N ASP A 251 0.18 -15.47 -2.09
CA ASP A 251 0.74 -14.55 -3.06
C ASP A 251 1.33 -15.29 -4.27
N PHE A 252 1.61 -14.56 -5.33
CA PHE A 252 2.46 -15.00 -6.44
C PHE A 252 3.83 -14.31 -6.42
N PHE A 253 4.01 -13.21 -5.66
CA PHE A 253 5.32 -12.57 -5.54
C PHE A 253 6.35 -13.47 -4.86
N GLY A 254 7.55 -13.55 -5.43
CA GLY A 254 8.64 -14.38 -4.96
C GLY A 254 9.60 -14.74 -6.10
N PRO A 255 10.65 -15.55 -5.84
CA PRO A 255 11.68 -15.88 -6.82
C PRO A 255 11.14 -16.44 -8.15
N GLU A 256 10.06 -17.22 -8.10
CA GLU A 256 9.42 -17.76 -9.30
C GLU A 256 8.74 -16.67 -10.15
N TYR A 257 8.06 -15.71 -9.51
CA TYR A 257 7.50 -14.57 -10.24
C TYR A 257 8.59 -13.72 -10.85
N ASP A 258 9.65 -13.43 -10.11
CA ASP A 258 10.77 -12.61 -10.60
C ASP A 258 11.44 -13.23 -11.82
N ALA A 259 11.61 -14.57 -11.82
CA ALA A 259 12.18 -15.30 -12.95
C ALA A 259 11.28 -15.30 -14.19
N HIS A 260 9.97 -15.16 -14.03
CA HIS A 260 8.97 -15.29 -15.11
C HIS A 260 8.11 -14.05 -15.33
N GLN A 261 8.48 -12.90 -14.73
CA GLN A 261 7.65 -11.69 -14.73
C GLN A 261 7.28 -11.23 -16.15
N ALA A 262 8.16 -11.44 -17.12
CA ALA A 262 7.94 -11.07 -18.51
C ALA A 262 6.82 -11.90 -19.20
N GLU A 263 6.59 -13.13 -18.73
CA GLU A 263 5.62 -14.08 -19.30
C GLU A 263 4.21 -13.91 -18.74
N LEU A 264 4.07 -13.22 -17.60
CA LEU A 264 2.82 -13.12 -16.86
C LEU A 264 2.07 -11.85 -17.27
N ARG A 265 1.04 -12.00 -18.12
CA ARG A 265 0.28 -10.86 -18.67
C ARG A 265 -1.23 -10.96 -18.45
N THR A 266 -1.77 -12.17 -18.49
CA THR A 266 -3.20 -12.44 -18.34
C THR A 266 -3.48 -13.25 -17.08
N PRO A 267 -4.71 -13.22 -16.52
CA PRO A 267 -5.09 -14.08 -15.39
C PRO A 267 -4.77 -15.57 -15.64
N SER A 268 -4.92 -16.02 -16.90
CA SER A 268 -4.64 -17.40 -17.30
C SER A 268 -3.15 -17.79 -17.18
N ASP A 269 -2.22 -16.86 -17.43
CA ASP A 269 -0.77 -17.13 -17.31
C ASP A 269 -0.40 -17.40 -15.86
N PHE A 270 -0.94 -16.57 -14.96
CA PHE A 270 -0.77 -16.76 -13.53
C PHE A 270 -1.41 -18.06 -13.06
N ILE A 271 -2.64 -18.39 -13.49
CA ILE A 271 -3.28 -19.66 -13.09
C ILE A 271 -2.46 -20.87 -13.57
N ARG A 272 -1.91 -20.83 -14.78
CA ARG A 272 -1.08 -21.91 -15.31
C ARG A 272 0.18 -22.13 -14.49
N ARG A 273 0.85 -21.03 -14.09
CA ARG A 273 2.10 -21.08 -13.32
C ARG A 273 1.85 -21.44 -11.86
N PHE A 274 0.84 -20.82 -11.26
CA PHE A 274 0.67 -20.78 -9.82
C PHE A 274 -0.52 -21.59 -9.30
N GLY A 275 -1.46 -22.01 -10.15
CA GLY A 275 -2.74 -22.59 -9.72
C GLY A 275 -2.68 -23.98 -9.11
N ASN A 276 -1.61 -24.75 -9.35
CA ASN A 276 -1.43 -26.06 -8.72
C ASN A 276 -0.87 -25.92 -7.30
N ARG A 277 -1.72 -25.48 -6.37
CA ARG A 277 -1.36 -25.25 -4.96
C ARG A 277 -2.46 -25.67 -3.99
N GLU A 278 -2.04 -25.97 -2.77
CA GLU A 278 -2.90 -26.18 -1.61
C GLU A 278 -3.24 -24.85 -0.93
N PRO A 279 -4.36 -24.75 -0.19
CA PRO A 279 -4.65 -23.56 0.59
C PRO A 279 -3.68 -23.48 1.79
N ALA A 280 -3.09 -22.32 2.03
CA ALA A 280 -2.13 -22.10 3.12
C ALA A 280 -2.74 -22.18 4.54
N PHE A 281 -4.07 -22.26 4.62
CA PHE A 281 -4.87 -22.48 5.82
C PHE A 281 -6.29 -22.85 5.38
N ALA A 282 -7.09 -23.43 6.28
CA ALA A 282 -8.48 -23.80 5.98
C ALA A 282 -9.28 -22.58 5.46
N PRO A 283 -9.90 -22.63 4.27
CA PRO A 283 -10.68 -21.50 3.74
C PRO A 283 -11.72 -20.99 4.74
N GLY A 284 -11.80 -19.68 4.93
CA GLY A 284 -12.68 -19.02 5.89
C GLY A 284 -12.15 -18.97 7.34
N SER A 285 -11.12 -19.74 7.70
CA SER A 285 -10.67 -19.85 9.10
C SER A 285 -9.90 -18.62 9.63
N ARG A 286 -9.16 -17.93 8.75
CA ARG A 286 -8.45 -16.68 9.10
C ARG A 286 -8.29 -15.75 7.91
N TRP A 287 -7.97 -14.49 8.19
CA TRP A 287 -7.62 -13.50 7.18
C TRP A 287 -6.15 -13.63 6.78
N GLY A 288 -5.88 -13.64 5.46
CA GLY A 288 -4.55 -13.66 4.87
C GLY A 288 -4.57 -13.00 3.49
N TYR A 289 -4.01 -11.78 3.41
CA TYR A 289 -3.95 -10.99 2.17
C TYR A 289 -3.41 -11.82 1.01
N SER A 290 -4.07 -11.71 -0.14
CA SER A 290 -3.80 -12.57 -1.29
C SER A 290 -3.95 -11.80 -2.59
N ASN A 291 -2.83 -11.59 -3.29
CA ASN A 291 -2.85 -11.07 -4.66
C ASN A 291 -3.31 -12.15 -5.64
N PHE A 292 -2.88 -13.40 -5.46
CA PHE A 292 -3.27 -14.49 -6.34
C PHE A 292 -4.78 -14.74 -6.32
N GLY A 293 -5.44 -14.58 -5.16
CA GLY A 293 -6.89 -14.69 -5.07
C GLY A 293 -7.63 -13.67 -5.94
N PHE A 294 -7.10 -12.46 -6.08
CA PHE A 294 -7.67 -11.45 -6.98
C PHE A 294 -7.40 -11.76 -8.45
N ILE A 295 -6.27 -12.39 -8.78
CA ILE A 295 -6.03 -12.92 -10.12
C ILE A 295 -7.08 -13.97 -10.49
N VAL A 296 -7.40 -14.88 -9.56
CA VAL A 296 -8.47 -15.87 -9.77
C VAL A 296 -9.83 -15.19 -9.97
N LEU A 297 -10.15 -14.12 -9.23
CA LEU A 297 -11.36 -13.33 -9.48
C LEU A 297 -11.39 -12.72 -10.88
N GLY A 298 -10.25 -12.24 -11.39
CA GLY A 298 -10.16 -11.76 -12.76
C GLY A 298 -10.45 -12.85 -13.80
N ALA A 299 -9.90 -14.04 -13.61
CA ALA A 299 -10.19 -15.19 -14.48
C ALA A 299 -11.66 -15.63 -14.40
N ILE A 300 -12.28 -15.56 -13.22
CA ILE A 300 -13.71 -15.82 -13.05
C ILE A 300 -14.53 -14.80 -13.86
N VAL A 301 -14.17 -13.51 -13.79
CA VAL A 301 -14.83 -12.47 -14.60
C VAL A 301 -14.72 -12.82 -16.08
N GLU A 302 -13.53 -13.17 -16.58
CA GLU A 302 -13.32 -13.54 -17.98
C GLU A 302 -14.18 -14.76 -18.40
N GLN A 303 -14.21 -15.78 -17.55
CA GLN A 303 -14.92 -17.02 -17.85
C GLN A 303 -16.45 -16.85 -17.83
N VAL A 304 -16.98 -16.05 -16.90
CA VAL A 304 -18.43 -15.83 -16.76
C VAL A 304 -18.93 -14.82 -17.80
N SER A 305 -18.20 -13.73 -18.05
CA SER A 305 -18.63 -12.69 -19.00
C SER A 305 -18.35 -13.03 -20.45
N GLY A 306 -17.39 -13.92 -20.73
CA GLY A 306 -16.91 -14.22 -22.08
C GLY A 306 -16.05 -13.12 -22.72
N THR A 307 -15.61 -12.13 -21.94
CA THR A 307 -14.75 -11.02 -22.41
C THR A 307 -13.38 -11.08 -21.73
N THR A 308 -12.36 -10.44 -22.29
CA THR A 308 -11.09 -10.29 -21.56
C THR A 308 -11.29 -9.43 -20.29
N TRP A 309 -10.39 -9.59 -19.33
CA TRP A 309 -10.39 -8.80 -18.11
C TRP A 309 -10.35 -7.30 -18.38
N ASP A 310 -9.45 -6.87 -19.27
CA ASP A 310 -9.25 -5.47 -19.61
C ASP A 310 -10.47 -4.88 -20.33
N ASP A 311 -11.08 -5.63 -21.24
CA ASP A 311 -12.30 -5.19 -21.93
C ASP A 311 -13.49 -5.07 -20.99
N TYR A 312 -13.62 -5.99 -20.02
CA TYR A 312 -14.67 -5.91 -19.02
C TYR A 312 -14.53 -4.63 -18.18
N GLN A 313 -13.33 -4.38 -17.65
CA GLN A 313 -13.04 -3.19 -16.83
C GLN A 313 -13.30 -1.90 -17.60
N LYS A 314 -12.79 -1.82 -18.84
CA LYS A 314 -13.00 -0.66 -19.71
C LYS A 314 -14.48 -0.40 -19.96
N THR A 315 -15.26 -1.45 -20.24
CA THR A 315 -16.65 -1.32 -20.71
C THR A 315 -17.65 -1.14 -19.58
N HIS A 316 -17.48 -1.87 -18.48
CA HIS A 316 -18.47 -1.98 -17.39
C HIS A 316 -18.12 -1.17 -16.15
N VAL A 317 -16.87 -0.75 -15.99
CA VAL A 317 -16.43 0.08 -14.86
C VAL A 317 -15.97 1.45 -15.33
N PHE A 318 -14.89 1.53 -16.10
CA PHE A 318 -14.27 2.82 -16.44
C PHE A 318 -15.17 3.69 -17.32
N ARG A 319 -15.73 3.15 -18.40
CA ARG A 319 -16.64 3.90 -19.28
C ARG A 319 -17.90 4.36 -18.54
N ILE A 320 -18.50 3.49 -17.72
CA ILE A 320 -19.70 3.84 -16.93
C ILE A 320 -19.38 4.95 -15.94
N ALA A 321 -18.24 4.88 -15.25
CA ALA A 321 -17.81 5.90 -14.31
C ALA A 321 -17.34 7.20 -14.98
N GLY A 322 -16.94 7.16 -16.27
CA GLY A 322 -16.34 8.28 -16.98
C GLY A 322 -14.82 8.41 -16.79
N MET A 323 -14.14 7.30 -16.49
CA MET A 323 -12.71 7.23 -16.18
C MET A 323 -11.86 7.07 -17.45
N THR A 324 -11.77 8.13 -18.25
CA THR A 324 -11.17 8.06 -19.61
C THR A 324 -9.64 8.01 -19.61
N SER A 325 -8.99 8.33 -18.50
CA SER A 325 -7.53 8.32 -18.35
C SER A 325 -7.03 7.10 -17.56
N THR A 326 -7.92 6.15 -17.26
CA THR A 326 -7.60 4.95 -16.49
C THR A 326 -7.33 3.78 -17.43
N SER A 327 -6.19 3.12 -17.26
CA SER A 327 -5.82 1.98 -18.09
C SER A 327 -4.82 1.05 -17.38
N PRO A 328 -4.65 -0.20 -17.84
CA PRO A 328 -3.70 -1.14 -17.26
C PRO A 328 -2.24 -0.75 -17.55
N LEU A 329 -1.98 0.08 -18.57
CA LEU A 329 -0.63 0.42 -19.01
C LEU A 329 -0.33 1.91 -18.79
N ALA A 330 0.94 2.21 -18.58
CA ALA A 330 1.42 3.57 -18.59
C ALA A 330 1.17 4.20 -19.97
N SER A 331 0.87 5.48 -20.01
CA SER A 331 0.99 6.30 -21.23
C SER A 331 2.25 7.14 -21.11
N ASP A 332 3.14 6.99 -22.08
CA ASP A 332 4.39 7.74 -22.11
C ASP A 332 4.13 9.25 -22.02
N GLY A 333 4.98 9.96 -21.28
CA GLY A 333 4.89 11.41 -21.12
C GLY A 333 3.83 11.93 -20.14
N GLU A 334 2.77 11.18 -19.85
CA GLU A 334 1.68 11.62 -18.92
C GLU A 334 1.64 10.83 -17.60
N THR A 335 2.45 9.78 -17.51
CA THR A 335 2.51 8.89 -16.35
C THR A 335 3.74 9.20 -15.50
N ALA A 336 3.56 9.22 -14.19
CA ALA A 336 4.68 9.33 -13.26
C ALA A 336 5.44 7.99 -13.15
N GLU A 337 6.76 8.06 -13.28
CA GLU A 337 7.67 6.92 -13.09
C GLU A 337 7.69 6.53 -11.62
N PRO A 338 7.48 5.25 -11.27
CA PRO A 338 7.71 4.78 -9.91
C PRO A 338 9.18 4.96 -9.51
N CYS A 339 9.44 5.55 -8.34
CA CYS A 339 10.80 5.88 -7.90
C CYS A 339 11.12 5.33 -6.50
N THR A 340 12.24 4.60 -6.38
CA THR A 340 12.81 4.22 -5.07
C THR A 340 14.05 5.05 -4.71
N GLY A 341 14.54 4.87 -3.48
CA GLY A 341 15.67 5.61 -2.91
C GLY A 341 15.28 6.91 -2.20
N ALA A 342 16.24 7.55 -1.55
CA ALA A 342 16.06 8.83 -0.88
C ALA A 342 16.51 9.98 -1.79
N ALA A 343 15.83 11.13 -1.75
CA ALA A 343 16.20 12.28 -2.58
C ALA A 343 17.65 12.73 -2.30
N GLY A 344 18.08 12.66 -1.04
CA GLY A 344 19.43 13.02 -0.62
C GLY A 344 20.55 12.07 -1.06
N THR A 345 20.24 10.82 -1.44
CA THR A 345 21.22 9.83 -1.94
C THR A 345 21.03 9.45 -3.41
N GLY A 346 19.95 9.92 -4.02
CA GLY A 346 19.62 9.72 -5.43
C GLY A 346 18.36 8.87 -5.61
N LEU A 347 17.43 9.37 -6.42
CA LEU A 347 16.25 8.62 -6.83
C LEU A 347 16.56 7.70 -8.01
N LYS A 348 15.99 6.50 -7.99
CA LYS A 348 16.10 5.51 -9.05
C LYS A 348 14.72 5.24 -9.63
N ALA A 349 14.56 5.47 -10.93
CA ALA A 349 13.36 5.07 -11.65
C ALA A 349 13.26 3.54 -11.68
N LEU A 350 12.05 3.03 -11.56
CA LEU A 350 11.73 1.61 -11.68
C LEU A 350 10.90 1.39 -12.95
N PRO A 351 10.89 0.15 -13.49
CA PRO A 351 9.99 -0.20 -14.58
C PRO A 351 8.53 0.10 -14.22
N TYR A 352 7.77 0.50 -15.24
CA TYR A 352 6.32 0.61 -15.11
C TYR A 352 5.69 -0.74 -14.77
N TYR A 353 4.75 -0.72 -13.84
CA TYR A 353 3.89 -1.85 -13.52
C TYR A 353 2.83 -2.05 -14.60
N VAL A 354 2.32 -3.27 -14.71
CA VAL A 354 1.15 -3.61 -15.52
C VAL A 354 -0.07 -3.76 -14.60
N GLY A 355 -1.21 -3.26 -15.05
CA GLY A 355 -2.50 -3.45 -14.39
C GLY A 355 -3.00 -4.87 -14.54
N LEU A 356 -3.35 -5.47 -13.41
CA LEU A 356 -3.88 -6.82 -13.26
C LEU A 356 -5.08 -6.79 -12.31
N PRO A 357 -5.88 -7.86 -12.22
CA PRO A 357 -6.96 -7.95 -11.24
C PRO A 357 -6.53 -7.71 -9.78
N ALA A 358 -5.26 -7.97 -9.46
CA ALA A 358 -4.71 -7.73 -8.13
C ALA A 358 -4.26 -6.27 -7.90
N GLY A 359 -4.24 -5.40 -8.91
CA GLY A 359 -3.74 -4.04 -8.80
C GLY A 359 -2.73 -3.68 -9.90
N GLY A 360 -1.94 -2.64 -9.66
CA GLY A 360 -1.18 -1.98 -10.72
C GLY A 360 -2.09 -1.05 -11.51
N GLY A 361 -1.78 -0.84 -12.79
CA GLY A 361 -2.54 0.07 -13.66
C GLY A 361 -2.42 1.52 -13.19
N TYR A 362 -2.98 2.43 -13.98
CA TYR A 362 -2.75 3.86 -13.81
C TYR A 362 -4.03 4.65 -13.94
N SER A 363 -4.21 5.64 -13.06
CA SER A 363 -5.34 6.56 -13.08
C SER A 363 -4.92 7.96 -12.59
N THR A 364 -5.86 8.89 -12.62
CA THR A 364 -5.69 10.29 -12.18
C THR A 364 -6.56 10.57 -10.96
N LEU A 365 -6.36 11.73 -10.34
CA LEU A 365 -7.25 12.20 -9.27
C LEU A 365 -8.71 12.26 -9.72
N ASP A 366 -8.95 12.78 -10.93
CA ASP A 366 -10.30 13.03 -11.43
C ASP A 366 -11.04 11.74 -11.78
N ASP A 367 -10.35 10.77 -12.35
CA ASP A 367 -10.94 9.47 -12.66
C ASP A 367 -11.32 8.71 -11.39
N LEU A 368 -10.46 8.72 -10.37
CA LEU A 368 -10.79 8.11 -9.08
C LEU A 368 -11.95 8.84 -8.39
N HIS A 369 -12.01 10.17 -8.51
CA HIS A 369 -13.16 10.93 -8.00
C HIS A 369 -14.46 10.57 -8.73
N ARG A 370 -14.40 10.42 -10.07
CA ARG A 370 -15.52 9.95 -10.89
C ARG A 370 -15.96 8.53 -10.52
N PHE A 371 -15.02 7.64 -10.19
CA PHE A 371 -15.32 6.30 -9.68
C PHE A 371 -16.12 6.36 -8.37
N GLY A 372 -15.67 7.14 -7.38
CA GLY A 372 -16.40 7.33 -6.13
C GLY A 372 -17.79 7.91 -6.31
N THR A 373 -17.91 8.90 -7.21
CA THR A 373 -19.20 9.49 -7.58
C THR A 373 -20.12 8.47 -8.24
N ALA A 374 -19.63 7.67 -9.19
CA ALA A 374 -20.39 6.61 -9.83
C ALA A 374 -20.88 5.52 -8.86
N LEU A 375 -20.08 5.19 -7.84
CA LEU A 375 -20.51 4.30 -6.75
C LEU A 375 -21.65 4.93 -5.94
N ARG A 376 -21.50 6.17 -5.47
CA ARG A 376 -22.50 6.86 -4.64
C ARG A 376 -23.82 7.10 -5.39
N GLU A 377 -23.74 7.34 -6.68
CA GLU A 377 -24.90 7.52 -7.57
C GLU A 377 -25.50 6.18 -8.04
N MET A 378 -25.00 5.03 -7.54
CA MET A 378 -25.47 3.69 -7.89
C MET A 378 -25.42 3.40 -9.40
N ARG A 379 -24.50 4.03 -10.14
CA ARG A 379 -24.30 3.78 -11.57
C ARG A 379 -23.54 2.48 -11.84
N LEU A 380 -22.72 2.05 -10.89
CA LEU A 380 -21.90 0.83 -11.02
C LEU A 380 -22.54 -0.40 -10.37
N LEU A 381 -23.26 -0.21 -9.28
CA LEU A 381 -23.94 -1.24 -8.48
C LEU A 381 -25.24 -0.65 -7.94
N ASP A 382 -26.28 -1.47 -7.79
CA ASP A 382 -27.50 -1.07 -7.10
C ASP A 382 -27.25 -0.86 -5.58
N ALA A 383 -28.28 -0.38 -4.87
CA ALA A 383 -28.19 -0.11 -3.44
C ALA A 383 -27.79 -1.34 -2.60
N ALA A 384 -28.32 -2.53 -2.92
CA ALA A 384 -28.06 -3.75 -2.17
C ALA A 384 -26.61 -4.22 -2.35
N HIS A 385 -26.10 -4.17 -3.57
CA HIS A 385 -24.73 -4.58 -3.89
C HIS A 385 -23.70 -3.52 -3.46
N LEU A 386 -24.05 -2.24 -3.47
CA LEU A 386 -23.20 -1.18 -2.89
C LEU A 386 -23.10 -1.30 -1.36
N ASP A 387 -24.20 -1.63 -0.68
CA ASP A 387 -24.16 -1.94 0.75
C ASP A 387 -23.31 -3.19 1.01
N LEU A 388 -23.48 -4.25 0.22
CA LEU A 388 -22.67 -5.46 0.30
C LEU A 388 -21.18 -5.18 0.11
N LEU A 389 -20.82 -4.29 -0.82
CA LEU A 389 -19.46 -3.84 -1.09
C LEU A 389 -18.86 -3.06 0.10
N THR A 390 -19.66 -2.21 0.76
CA THR A 390 -19.14 -1.20 1.72
C THR A 390 -19.47 -1.48 3.18
N ARG A 391 -20.15 -2.59 3.48
CA ARG A 391 -20.44 -3.05 4.84
C ARG A 391 -19.25 -3.84 5.39
N ALA A 392 -18.77 -3.49 6.58
CA ALA A 392 -17.71 -4.24 7.23
C ALA A 392 -18.11 -5.71 7.42
N ARG A 393 -17.24 -6.61 6.99
CA ARG A 393 -17.39 -8.06 7.21
C ARG A 393 -16.33 -8.50 8.19
N ILE A 394 -16.75 -9.09 9.31
CA ILE A 394 -15.84 -9.75 10.24
C ILE A 394 -15.53 -11.15 9.69
N ALA A 395 -15.04 -11.23 8.45
CA ALA A 395 -14.57 -12.49 7.92
C ALA A 395 -13.22 -12.79 8.57
N ALA A 396 -13.17 -13.89 9.31
CA ALA A 396 -11.92 -14.56 9.65
C ALA A 396 -10.91 -13.69 10.45
N GLY A 397 -11.40 -12.80 11.31
CA GLY A 397 -10.60 -12.07 12.30
C GLY A 397 -10.10 -10.68 11.91
N ASN A 398 -10.43 -10.15 10.72
CA ASN A 398 -10.12 -8.76 10.35
C ASN A 398 -11.39 -7.91 10.21
N ALA A 399 -11.75 -7.19 11.26
CA ALA A 399 -12.94 -6.32 11.30
C ALA A 399 -12.85 -5.07 10.39
N GLN A 400 -11.76 -4.89 9.63
CA GLN A 400 -11.51 -3.71 8.80
C GLN A 400 -11.65 -3.96 7.28
N TRP A 401 -12.28 -5.06 6.87
CA TRP A 401 -12.35 -5.50 5.48
C TRP A 401 -13.80 -5.80 5.04
N SER A 402 -14.06 -5.71 3.74
CA SER A 402 -15.32 -6.08 3.10
C SER A 402 -15.03 -6.94 1.84
N LEU A 403 -15.73 -6.74 0.73
CA LEU A 403 -15.47 -7.40 -0.53
C LEU A 403 -14.47 -6.57 -1.34
N GLY A 404 -13.17 -6.83 -1.18
CA GLY A 404 -12.08 -6.14 -1.88
C GLY A 404 -11.87 -4.67 -1.51
N LEU A 405 -12.50 -4.21 -0.42
CA LEU A 405 -12.30 -2.89 0.17
C LEU A 405 -11.91 -3.00 1.63
N ARG A 406 -11.19 -1.98 2.10
CA ARG A 406 -11.11 -1.68 3.53
C ARG A 406 -12.37 -0.94 3.94
N VAL A 407 -12.92 -1.29 5.09
CA VAL A 407 -14.02 -0.59 5.74
C VAL A 407 -13.66 -0.45 7.20
N ALA A 408 -13.36 0.77 7.65
CA ALA A 408 -12.80 0.99 8.98
C ALA A 408 -13.10 2.39 9.52
N MET A 409 -12.66 2.64 10.75
CA MET A 409 -12.53 3.99 11.28
C MET A 409 -11.13 4.52 10.95
N ARG A 410 -11.04 5.76 10.48
CA ARG A 410 -9.78 6.50 10.30
C ARG A 410 -10.03 7.92 10.76
N ASN A 411 -9.16 8.42 11.65
CA ASN A 411 -9.27 9.76 12.20
C ASN A 411 -10.70 10.07 12.69
N GLY A 412 -11.30 9.18 13.49
CA GLY A 412 -12.64 9.38 14.06
C GLY A 412 -13.82 9.32 13.08
N ALA A 413 -13.60 9.03 11.80
CA ALA A 413 -14.66 8.90 10.80
C ALA A 413 -14.66 7.51 10.15
N SER A 414 -15.86 6.99 9.88
CA SER A 414 -16.03 5.75 9.12
C SER A 414 -15.75 6.01 7.64
N TRP A 415 -15.00 5.11 7.02
CA TRP A 415 -14.64 5.19 5.61
C TRP A 415 -14.61 3.81 4.96
N TYR A 416 -14.73 3.82 3.63
CA TYR A 416 -14.41 2.68 2.79
C TYR A 416 -13.51 3.11 1.62
N GLY A 417 -12.70 2.19 1.14
CA GLY A 417 -11.72 2.47 0.09
C GLY A 417 -10.56 1.49 0.12
N HIS A 418 -9.41 1.89 -0.40
CA HIS A 418 -8.23 1.03 -0.45
C HIS A 418 -6.93 1.84 -0.56
N GLY A 419 -5.83 1.27 -0.08
CA GLY A 419 -4.47 1.80 -0.28
C GLY A 419 -3.69 0.99 -1.32
N GLY A 420 -2.77 1.63 -2.02
CA GLY A 420 -1.90 1.02 -3.00
C GLY A 420 -0.45 1.14 -2.58
N SER A 421 0.32 0.05 -2.70
CA SER A 421 1.77 0.13 -2.58
C SER A 421 2.45 -0.90 -3.46
N ALA A 422 3.57 -0.49 -4.04
CA ALA A 422 4.60 -1.29 -4.67
C ALA A 422 5.93 -0.50 -4.50
N PRO A 423 7.09 -1.08 -4.83
CA PRO A 423 8.32 -0.29 -4.91
C PRO A 423 8.11 0.99 -5.74
N GLY A 424 8.43 2.15 -5.16
CA GLY A 424 8.20 3.45 -5.80
C GLY A 424 6.75 3.85 -6.07
N VAL A 425 5.77 3.19 -5.44
CA VAL A 425 4.35 3.53 -5.58
C VAL A 425 3.70 3.61 -4.21
N ASN A 426 2.95 4.69 -3.98
CA ASN A 426 2.00 4.76 -2.88
C ASN A 426 0.75 5.53 -3.28
N ALA A 427 -0.40 4.92 -3.03
CA ALA A 427 -1.69 5.51 -3.30
C ALA A 427 -2.61 5.29 -2.10
N ASP A 428 -3.54 6.20 -1.86
CA ASP A 428 -4.53 6.11 -0.80
C ASP A 428 -5.84 6.71 -1.31
N TYR A 429 -6.92 5.94 -1.21
CA TYR A 429 -8.26 6.42 -1.51
C TYR A 429 -9.23 6.06 -0.39
N ALA A 430 -9.89 7.08 0.15
CA ALA A 430 -10.90 6.94 1.19
C ALA A 430 -12.14 7.78 0.88
N ILE A 431 -13.29 7.13 0.91
CA ILE A 431 -14.61 7.78 0.89
C ILE A 431 -15.18 7.66 2.30
N PHE A 432 -15.35 8.80 2.96
CA PHE A 432 -15.86 8.87 4.32
C PHE A 432 -17.39 8.98 4.32
N ARG A 433 -18.03 8.28 5.27
CA ARG A 433 -19.48 8.37 5.51
C ARG A 433 -19.91 9.79 5.93
N SER A 434 -18.96 10.63 6.36
CA SER A 434 -19.14 12.05 6.65
C SER A 434 -19.38 12.94 5.42
N GLY A 435 -19.23 12.38 4.21
CA GLY A 435 -19.31 13.11 2.95
C GLY A 435 -17.94 13.52 2.40
N TYR A 436 -16.87 13.46 3.20
CA TYR A 436 -15.52 13.72 2.70
C TYR A 436 -15.00 12.57 1.82
N GLU A 437 -14.09 12.93 0.92
CA GLU A 437 -13.36 12.01 0.07
C GLU A 437 -11.92 12.51 -0.06
N THR A 438 -10.95 11.61 0.10
CA THR A 438 -9.52 11.93 -0.03
C THR A 438 -8.86 10.94 -0.99
N ILE A 439 -8.18 11.47 -2.01
CA ILE A 439 -7.36 10.72 -2.97
C ILE A 439 -5.95 11.26 -2.87
N VAL A 440 -4.97 10.40 -2.62
CA VAL A 440 -3.56 10.75 -2.68
C VAL A 440 -2.82 9.74 -3.54
N LEU A 441 -2.09 10.24 -4.53
CA LEU A 441 -1.29 9.44 -5.45
C LEU A 441 0.16 9.90 -5.39
N SER A 442 1.11 8.97 -5.30
CA SER A 442 2.53 9.27 -5.22
C SER A 442 3.35 8.26 -6.01
N ASN A 443 4.37 8.75 -6.69
CA ASN A 443 5.41 7.94 -7.35
C ASN A 443 6.62 7.71 -6.44
N ARG A 444 6.40 7.80 -5.13
CA ARG A 444 7.33 7.40 -4.07
C ARG A 444 6.68 6.26 -3.29
N GLY A 445 7.49 5.38 -2.71
CA GLY A 445 7.00 4.22 -1.95
C GLY A 445 6.14 4.58 -0.73
N HIS A 446 5.60 3.56 -0.05
CA HIS A 446 4.96 3.80 1.25
C HIS A 446 5.99 4.38 2.24
N PRO A 447 5.67 5.41 3.05
CA PRO A 447 4.32 5.90 3.39
C PRO A 447 3.90 7.25 2.77
N HIS A 448 4.50 7.69 1.65
CA HIS A 448 4.36 9.07 1.17
C HIS A 448 2.91 9.55 0.94
N ALA A 449 2.03 8.73 0.35
CA ALA A 449 0.62 9.08 0.16
C ALA A 449 -0.20 8.94 1.45
N VAL A 450 0.05 7.89 2.23
CA VAL A 450 -0.68 7.63 3.49
C VAL A 450 -0.43 8.74 4.51
N ASN A 451 0.81 9.25 4.60
CA ASN A 451 1.16 10.35 5.50
C ASN A 451 0.34 11.61 5.20
N VAL A 452 0.15 11.93 3.92
CA VAL A 452 -0.67 13.07 3.49
C VAL A 452 -2.14 12.84 3.82
N ALA A 453 -2.67 11.66 3.51
CA ALA A 453 -4.07 11.31 3.76
C ALA A 453 -4.40 11.32 5.28
N ASP A 454 -3.51 10.81 6.12
CA ASP A 454 -3.67 10.86 7.58
C ASP A 454 -3.56 12.29 8.11
N PHE A 455 -2.61 13.09 7.60
CA PHE A 455 -2.42 14.49 7.98
C PHE A 455 -3.68 15.33 7.77
N ILE A 456 -4.30 15.23 6.59
CA ILE A 456 -5.53 15.98 6.30
C ILE A 456 -6.74 15.40 7.04
N GLY A 457 -6.89 14.07 7.08
CA GLY A 457 -8.04 13.43 7.74
C GLY A 457 -8.08 13.69 9.25
N ALA A 458 -6.93 13.88 9.90
CA ALA A 458 -6.85 14.23 11.31
C ALA A 458 -7.24 15.69 11.60
N ARG A 459 -7.20 16.57 10.59
CA ARG A 459 -7.46 18.02 10.71
C ARG A 459 -8.82 18.45 10.19
N LEU A 460 -9.42 17.73 9.24
CA LEU A 460 -10.77 18.04 8.75
C LEU A 460 -11.82 17.92 9.87
N PRO A 461 -12.94 18.67 9.79
CA PRO A 461 -14.07 18.50 10.71
C PRO A 461 -14.65 17.07 10.73
N LEU A 462 -15.31 16.72 11.84
CA LEU A 462 -16.11 15.49 11.92
C LEU A 462 -17.59 15.80 11.64
N PRO A 463 -18.41 14.79 11.31
CA PRO A 463 -19.86 14.95 11.31
C PRO A 463 -20.36 15.49 12.67
N GLY A 464 -21.16 16.55 12.64
CA GLY A 464 -21.83 17.09 13.83
C GLY A 464 -20.93 17.88 14.79
N SER A 465 -19.70 18.24 14.38
CA SER A 465 -18.80 19.14 15.13
C SER A 465 -18.88 20.59 14.68
#